data_AF-A0A821MZL8-F1
#
_entry.id   AF-A0A821MZL8-F1
#
_cell.length_a   1.000
_cell.length_b   1.000
_cell.length_c   1.000
_cell.angle_alpha   90.00
_cell.angle_beta   90.00
_cell.angle_gamma   90.00
#
_symmetry.space_group_name_H-M   'P 1'
#
loop_
_entity.id
_entity.type
_entity.pdbx_description
1 polymer ?
#
loop_
_entity_poly.entity_id
_entity_poly.type
_entity_poly.pdbx_seq_one_letter_code
_entity_poly.pdbx_strand_id
1 'polypeptide(L)'
;LFFLNSYYRCIINSINDPNVFIMDHLLLLEPVKILEGENIHKLLNIFVLGRLQDYLEFYSKQKSFIESSGVKHERNITKMRLLTFLQIAESEKELTFDAIQKEMQISSDDIESFIIEAVRTKMIGCKIDHLVRKVIIDNTAQRTFTKQHWISLKEKLESWKSNLTTINNNLHELLNVKAVTT
;
A
#
# COMPACT_ATOMS: atom_id res chain seq x y z
N LEU A 1 -8.52 4.27 -31.90
CA LEU A 1 -9.37 5.30 -31.23
C LEU A 1 -10.41 4.73 -30.27
N PHE A 2 -11.27 3.79 -30.68
CA PHE A 2 -12.30 3.21 -29.79
C PHE A 2 -11.72 2.49 -28.56
N PHE A 3 -10.69 1.67 -28.75
CA PHE A 3 -10.02 0.95 -27.66
C PHE A 3 -9.33 1.89 -26.65
N LEU A 4 -8.63 2.93 -27.11
CA LEU A 4 -7.96 3.92 -26.24
C LEU A 4 -8.96 4.66 -25.33
N ASN A 5 -10.14 5.01 -25.85
CA ASN A 5 -11.20 5.64 -25.06
C ASN A 5 -11.74 4.69 -23.96
N SER A 6 -11.85 3.40 -24.25
CA SER A 6 -12.24 2.39 -23.26
C SER A 6 -11.22 2.24 -22.14
N TYR A 7 -9.92 2.27 -22.45
CA TYR A 7 -8.85 2.24 -21.42
C TYR A 7 -8.84 3.50 -20.57
N TYR A 8 -8.99 4.68 -21.19
CA TYR A 8 -9.14 5.95 -20.47
C TYR A 8 -10.27 5.88 -19.44
N ARG A 9 -11.44 5.39 -19.86
CA ARG A 9 -12.61 5.23 -18.98
C ARG A 9 -12.37 4.19 -17.88
N CYS A 10 -11.65 3.11 -18.18
CA CYS A 10 -11.26 2.10 -17.20
C CYS A 10 -10.36 2.68 -16.10
N ILE A 11 -9.35 3.47 -16.47
CA ILE A 11 -8.44 4.13 -15.52
C ILE A 11 -9.23 5.10 -14.63
N ILE A 12 -10.06 5.96 -15.23
CA ILE A 12 -10.90 6.90 -14.47
C ILE A 12 -11.85 6.16 -13.52
N ASN A 13 -12.50 5.09 -13.97
CA ASN A 13 -13.38 4.28 -13.12
C ASN A 13 -12.60 3.64 -11.97
N SER A 14 -11.41 3.11 -12.23
CA SER A 14 -10.56 2.48 -11.19
C SER A 14 -10.07 3.50 -10.16
N ILE A 15 -9.75 4.72 -10.58
CA ILE A 15 -9.38 5.82 -9.68
C ILE A 15 -10.59 6.23 -8.84
N ASN A 16 -11.77 6.35 -9.45
CA ASN A 16 -13.00 6.76 -8.77
C ASN A 16 -13.59 5.70 -7.83
N ASP A 17 -13.27 4.41 -8.03
CA ASP A 17 -13.75 3.35 -7.15
C ASP A 17 -13.05 3.42 -5.78
N PRO A 18 -13.78 3.63 -4.68
CA PRO A 18 -13.19 3.76 -3.35
C PRO A 18 -12.59 2.44 -2.83
N ASN A 19 -12.94 1.29 -3.39
CA ASN A 19 -12.46 -0.02 -2.92
C ASN A 19 -11.23 -0.53 -3.69
N VAL A 20 -10.87 0.13 -4.79
CA VAL A 20 -9.73 -0.28 -5.64
C VAL A 20 -8.49 0.50 -5.26
N PHE A 21 -7.58 -0.12 -4.51
CA PHE A 21 -6.31 0.49 -4.09
C PHE A 21 -5.09 -0.02 -4.87
N ILE A 22 -5.17 -1.23 -5.43
CA ILE A 22 -4.09 -1.85 -6.20
C ILE A 22 -4.38 -1.66 -7.69
N MET A 23 -3.52 -0.90 -8.37
CA MET A 23 -3.68 -0.51 -9.78
C MET A 23 -2.42 -0.76 -10.62
N ASP A 24 -1.43 -1.44 -10.05
CA ASP A 24 -0.16 -1.77 -10.69
C ASP A 24 -0.32 -2.61 -11.96
N HIS A 25 -1.29 -3.53 -11.97
CA HIS A 25 -1.64 -4.34 -13.13
C HIS A 25 -2.05 -3.51 -14.36
N LEU A 26 -2.63 -2.31 -14.16
CA LEU A 26 -3.02 -1.44 -15.27
C LEU A 26 -1.81 -0.87 -16.01
N LEU A 27 -0.69 -0.64 -15.31
CA LEU A 27 0.56 -0.16 -15.93
C LEU A 27 1.23 -1.22 -16.81
N LEU A 28 0.93 -2.50 -16.60
CA LEU A 28 1.52 -3.59 -17.39
C LEU A 28 0.87 -3.72 -18.77
N LEU A 29 -0.33 -3.18 -18.95
CA LEU A 29 -1.10 -3.26 -20.20
C LEU A 29 -0.44 -2.42 -21.29
N GLU A 30 -0.19 -3.03 -22.46
CA GLU A 30 0.41 -2.36 -23.62
C GLU A 30 -0.35 -1.09 -24.05
N PRO A 31 -1.69 -1.03 -24.07
CA PRO A 31 -2.43 0.19 -24.40
C PRO A 31 -2.21 1.34 -23.41
N VAL A 32 -1.89 1.03 -22.15
CA VAL A 32 -1.59 2.04 -21.12
C VAL A 32 -0.18 2.59 -21.30
N LYS A 33 0.76 1.77 -21.80
CA LYS A 33 2.09 2.23 -22.21
C LYS A 33 2.06 3.16 -23.42
N ILE A 34 1.11 2.95 -24.34
CA ILE A 34 0.91 3.89 -25.47
C ILE A 34 0.43 5.27 -24.99
N LEU A 35 -0.22 5.34 -23.82
CA LEU A 35 -0.63 6.58 -23.18
C LEU A 35 0.50 7.25 -22.37
N GLU A 36 1.73 6.73 -22.45
CA GLU A 36 2.90 7.33 -21.81
C GLU A 36 3.10 8.78 -22.28
N GLY A 37 3.08 9.71 -21.31
CA GLY A 37 3.19 11.15 -21.54
C GLY A 37 1.88 11.91 -21.32
N GLU A 38 0.72 11.25 -21.46
CA GLU A 38 -0.57 11.86 -21.18
C GLU A 38 -0.79 12.12 -19.68
N ASN A 39 -1.63 13.10 -19.38
CA ASN A 39 -1.99 13.48 -18.00
C ASN A 39 -2.66 12.32 -17.24
N ILE A 40 -3.43 11.47 -17.93
CA ILE A 40 -4.08 10.30 -17.31
C ILE A 40 -3.06 9.25 -16.86
N HIS A 41 -2.02 9.00 -17.67
CA HIS A 41 -0.97 8.07 -17.34
C HIS A 41 -0.12 8.59 -16.19
N LYS A 42 0.21 9.90 -16.18
CA LYS A 42 0.90 10.55 -15.05
C LYS A 42 0.09 10.44 -13.76
N LEU A 43 -1.22 10.67 -13.84
CA LEU A 43 -2.12 10.51 -12.69
C LEU A 43 -2.12 9.06 -12.19
N LEU A 44 -2.25 8.07 -13.07
CA LEU A 44 -2.19 6.66 -12.68
C LEU A 44 -0.87 6.30 -12.00
N ASN A 45 0.27 6.79 -12.51
CA ASN A 45 1.57 6.58 -11.89
C ASN A 45 1.66 7.17 -10.48
N ILE A 46 1.08 8.36 -10.25
CA ILE A 46 1.01 8.95 -8.90
C ILE A 46 0.21 8.06 -7.95
N PHE A 47 -0.90 7.47 -8.41
CA PHE A 47 -1.70 6.57 -7.56
C PHE A 47 -0.97 5.26 -7.25
N VAL A 48 -0.19 4.72 -8.19
CA VAL A 48 0.53 3.45 -8.00
C VAL A 48 1.83 3.63 -7.21
N LEU A 49 2.63 4.65 -7.51
CA LEU A 49 3.99 4.83 -7.00
C LEU A 49 4.18 6.09 -6.14
N GLY A 50 3.28 7.07 -6.26
CA GLY A 50 3.42 8.37 -5.63
C GLY A 50 2.82 8.49 -4.23
N ARG A 51 3.05 9.67 -3.66
CA ARG A 51 2.55 10.13 -2.36
C ARG A 51 1.50 11.24 -2.54
N LEU A 52 0.84 11.60 -1.44
CA LEU A 52 -0.13 12.68 -1.40
C LEU A 52 0.43 13.99 -1.97
N GLN A 53 1.69 14.33 -1.65
CA GLN A 53 2.33 15.55 -2.14
C GLN A 53 2.42 15.59 -3.67
N ASP A 54 2.79 14.47 -4.31
CA ASP A 54 2.87 14.36 -5.77
C ASP A 54 1.49 14.62 -6.43
N TYR A 55 0.42 14.13 -5.80
CA TYR A 55 -0.95 14.38 -6.25
C TYR A 55 -1.35 15.85 -6.11
N LEU A 56 -1.01 16.50 -4.98
CA LEU A 56 -1.31 17.92 -4.76
C LEU A 56 -0.58 18.81 -5.76
N GLU A 57 0.70 18.51 -6.05
CA GLU A 57 1.46 19.21 -7.07
C GLU A 57 0.86 19.03 -8.46
N PHE A 58 0.47 17.79 -8.82
CA PHE A 58 -0.21 17.51 -10.07
C PHE A 58 -1.54 18.26 -10.18
N TYR A 59 -2.33 18.29 -9.11
CA TYR A 59 -3.60 19.00 -9.06
C TYR A 59 -3.43 20.51 -9.26
N SER A 60 -2.40 21.11 -8.64
CA SER A 60 -2.10 22.54 -8.79
C SER A 60 -1.79 22.94 -10.25
N LYS A 61 -1.12 22.06 -11.00
CA LYS A 61 -0.71 22.28 -12.39
C LYS A 61 -1.84 21.96 -13.38
N GLN A 62 -2.71 21.01 -13.06
CA GLN A 62 -3.60 20.36 -14.03
C GLN A 62 -5.06 20.30 -13.55
N LYS A 63 -5.51 21.34 -12.84
CA LYS A 63 -6.86 21.44 -12.24
C LYS A 63 -8.00 21.23 -13.25
N SER A 64 -7.92 21.85 -14.42
CA SER A 64 -8.93 21.76 -15.48
C SER A 64 -9.12 20.34 -16.03
N PHE A 65 -8.10 19.49 -15.96
CA PHE A 65 -8.19 18.09 -16.37
C PHE A 65 -8.91 17.25 -15.31
N ILE A 66 -8.60 17.44 -14.03
CA ILE A 66 -9.25 16.69 -12.94
C ILE A 66 -10.75 16.99 -12.93
N GLU A 67 -11.11 18.26 -13.08
CA GLU A 67 -12.51 18.71 -13.13
C GLU A 67 -13.25 18.17 -14.35
N SER A 68 -12.62 18.16 -15.54
CA SER A 68 -13.24 17.63 -16.77
C SER A 68 -13.29 16.10 -16.82
N SER A 69 -12.44 15.41 -16.07
CA SER A 69 -12.39 13.94 -16.01
C SER A 69 -13.51 13.31 -15.18
N GLY A 70 -14.34 14.12 -14.50
CA GLY A 70 -15.41 13.63 -13.62
C GLY A 70 -14.90 13.03 -12.30
N VAL A 71 -13.65 13.30 -11.94
CA VAL A 71 -13.01 12.78 -10.73
C VAL A 71 -13.12 13.82 -9.62
N LYS A 72 -13.68 13.44 -8.47
CA LYS A 72 -13.84 14.36 -7.33
C LYS A 72 -12.52 14.50 -6.57
N HIS A 73 -11.99 15.72 -6.52
CA HIS A 73 -10.73 16.04 -5.84
C HIS A 73 -10.68 15.56 -4.38
N GLU A 74 -11.73 15.81 -3.60
CA GLU A 74 -11.79 15.40 -2.18
C GLU A 74 -11.70 13.87 -1.99
N ARG A 75 -12.35 13.10 -2.86
CA ARG A 75 -12.27 11.63 -2.83
C ARG A 75 -10.87 11.14 -3.15
N ASN A 76 -10.23 11.77 -4.13
CA ASN A 76 -8.85 11.45 -4.49
C ASN A 76 -7.87 11.80 -3.38
N ILE A 77 -8.04 12.93 -2.69
CA ILE A 77 -7.21 13.28 -1.52
C ILE A 77 -7.36 12.19 -0.46
N THR A 78 -8.59 11.80 -0.12
CA THR A 78 -8.84 10.78 0.91
C THR A 78 -8.20 9.45 0.52
N LYS A 79 -8.38 9.02 -0.73
CA LYS A 79 -7.75 7.80 -1.28
C LYS A 79 -6.23 7.90 -1.27
N MET A 80 -5.65 9.05 -1.66
CA MET A 80 -4.21 9.27 -1.68
C MET A 80 -3.59 9.32 -0.29
N ARG A 81 -4.30 9.83 0.73
CA ARG A 81 -3.86 9.73 2.14
C ARG A 81 -3.74 8.26 2.54
N LEU A 82 -4.79 7.47 2.30
CA LEU A 82 -4.82 6.06 2.67
C LEU A 82 -3.71 5.25 1.97
N LEU A 83 -3.55 5.51 0.68
CA LEU A 83 -2.46 4.99 -0.14
C LEU A 83 -1.08 5.40 0.41
N THR A 84 -0.85 6.68 0.70
CA THR A 84 0.42 7.17 1.27
C THR A 84 0.71 6.50 2.60
N PHE A 85 -0.32 6.31 3.44
CA PHE A 85 -0.21 5.64 4.72
C PHE A 85 0.22 4.18 4.57
N LEU A 86 -0.37 3.43 3.62
CA LEU A 86 0.04 2.07 3.29
C LEU A 86 1.53 1.97 2.88
N GLN A 87 2.01 2.94 2.09
CA GLN A 87 3.40 2.97 1.62
C GLN A 87 4.39 3.23 2.76
N ILE A 88 4.03 4.10 3.70
CA ILE A 88 4.86 4.37 4.87
C ILE A 88 4.85 3.16 5.81
N ALA A 89 3.68 2.58 6.05
CA ALA A 89 3.50 1.39 6.89
C ALA A 89 4.22 0.13 6.35
N GLU A 90 4.55 0.11 5.06
CA GLU A 90 5.40 -0.92 4.45
C GLU A 90 6.87 -0.81 4.88
N SER A 91 7.37 0.42 5.05
CA SER A 91 8.76 0.69 5.41
C SER A 91 8.97 0.75 6.92
N GLU A 92 8.02 1.32 7.65
CA GLU A 92 8.10 1.57 9.09
C GLU A 92 6.96 0.86 9.82
N LYS A 93 7.31 0.01 10.79
CA LYS A 93 6.34 -0.74 11.61
C LYS A 93 5.81 0.04 12.81
N GLU A 94 6.44 1.15 13.15
CA GLU A 94 5.99 2.04 14.22
C GLU A 94 5.94 3.47 13.68
N LEU A 95 4.77 4.10 13.79
CA LEU A 95 4.55 5.47 13.33
C LEU A 95 4.03 6.34 14.47
N THR A 96 4.62 7.51 14.65
CA THR A 96 4.11 8.50 15.60
C THR A 96 2.93 9.26 15.01
N PHE A 97 2.03 9.75 15.87
CA PHE A 97 0.88 10.55 15.43
C PHE A 97 1.35 11.81 14.68
N ASP A 98 2.45 12.42 15.11
CA ASP A 98 2.99 13.64 14.49
C ASP A 98 3.51 13.37 13.07
N ALA A 99 4.12 12.20 12.84
CA ALA A 99 4.55 11.79 11.50
C ALA A 99 3.34 11.57 10.58
N ILE A 100 2.29 10.90 11.07
CA ILE A 100 1.05 10.68 10.32
C ILE A 100 0.37 12.02 10.01
N GLN A 101 0.31 12.93 10.98
CA GLN A 101 -0.29 14.26 10.82
C GLN A 101 0.38 15.05 9.70
N LYS A 102 1.72 15.04 9.69
CA LYS A 102 2.54 15.76 8.72
C LYS A 102 2.39 15.17 7.30
N GLU A 103 2.49 13.85 7.17
CA GLU A 103 2.47 13.18 5.87
C GLU A 103 1.06 13.16 5.24
N MET A 104 0.00 13.02 6.05
CA MET A 104 -1.38 12.99 5.57
C MET A 104 -2.06 14.36 5.51
N GLN A 105 -1.44 15.40 6.10
CA GLN A 105 -2.01 16.75 6.22
C GLN A 105 -3.44 16.72 6.78
N ILE A 106 -3.61 16.07 7.94
CA ILE A 106 -4.88 15.94 8.66
C ILE A 106 -4.80 16.64 10.02
N SER A 107 -5.95 17.03 10.58
CA SER A 107 -6.02 17.57 11.94
C SER A 107 -5.63 16.51 12.96
N SER A 108 -5.13 16.92 14.14
CA SER A 108 -4.81 16.00 15.24
C SER A 108 -6.01 15.17 15.67
N ASP A 109 -7.19 15.77 15.60
CA ASP A 109 -8.44 15.19 16.10
C ASP A 109 -8.99 14.12 15.13
N ASP A 110 -8.60 14.21 13.86
CA ASP A 110 -9.07 13.30 12.81
C ASP A 110 -8.14 12.09 12.60
N ILE A 111 -6.97 12.06 13.25
CA ILE A 111 -5.98 10.98 13.06
C ILE A 111 -6.55 9.62 13.41
N GLU A 112 -7.23 9.51 14.56
CA GLU A 112 -7.80 8.24 15.02
C GLU A 112 -8.91 7.76 14.09
N SER A 113 -9.82 8.67 13.70
CA SER A 113 -10.87 8.40 12.72
C SER A 113 -10.29 7.91 11.39
N PHE A 114 -9.21 8.54 10.91
CA PHE A 114 -8.50 8.14 9.70
C PHE A 114 -7.86 6.74 9.84
N ILE A 115 -7.21 6.44 10.96
CA ILE A 115 -6.61 5.12 11.19
C ILE A 115 -7.69 4.03 11.21
N ILE A 116 -8.82 4.29 11.88
CA ILE A 116 -9.96 3.37 11.92
C ILE A 116 -10.51 3.11 10.51
N GLU A 117 -10.64 4.17 9.69
CA GLU A 117 -11.05 4.03 8.29
C GLU A 117 -10.02 3.23 7.47
N ALA A 118 -8.73 3.48 7.68
CA ALA A 118 -7.66 2.73 7.03
C ALA A 118 -7.73 1.24 7.37
N VAL A 119 -7.90 0.87 8.64
CA VAL A 119 -8.07 -0.53 9.08
C VAL A 119 -9.33 -1.15 8.47
N ARG A 120 -10.42 -0.37 8.33
CA ARG A 120 -11.68 -0.84 7.73
C ARG A 120 -11.53 -1.26 6.26
N THR A 121 -10.56 -0.69 5.54
CA THR A 121 -10.26 -1.12 4.15
C THR A 121 -9.67 -2.53 4.06
N LYS A 122 -9.23 -3.12 5.19
CA LYS A 122 -8.51 -4.40 5.28
C LYS A 122 -7.16 -4.43 4.54
N MET A 123 -6.70 -3.28 4.04
CA MET A 123 -5.37 -3.16 3.42
C MET A 123 -4.27 -2.99 4.46
N ILE A 124 -4.63 -2.62 5.69
CA ILE A 124 -3.69 -2.47 6.80
C ILE A 124 -4.28 -3.04 8.08
N GLY A 125 -3.46 -3.76 8.84
CA GLY A 125 -3.72 -4.14 10.21
C GLY A 125 -2.76 -3.39 11.13
N CYS A 126 -3.29 -2.62 12.08
CA CYS A 126 -2.48 -1.90 13.04
C CYS A 126 -3.19 -1.77 14.40
N LYS A 127 -2.39 -1.43 15.41
CA LYS A 127 -2.83 -1.16 16.78
C LYS A 127 -2.45 0.26 17.16
N ILE A 128 -3.34 0.94 17.88
CA ILE A 128 -3.10 2.29 18.36
C ILE A 128 -2.67 2.22 19.82
N ASP A 129 -1.53 2.84 20.13
CA ASP A 129 -1.10 3.14 21.49
C ASP A 129 -1.33 4.63 21.75
N HIS A 130 -2.45 4.93 22.42
CA HIS A 130 -2.83 6.31 22.72
C HIS A 130 -1.92 6.96 23.79
N LEU A 131 -1.34 6.17 24.70
CA LEU A 131 -0.49 6.71 25.77
C LEU A 131 0.82 7.26 25.21
N VAL A 132 1.41 6.53 24.26
CA VAL A 132 2.68 6.88 23.62
C VAL A 132 2.47 7.66 22.31
N ARG A 133 1.21 7.85 21.88
CA ARG A 133 0.83 8.50 20.60
C ARG A 133 1.51 7.84 19.41
N LYS A 134 1.42 6.51 19.34
CA LYS A 134 2.02 5.68 18.29
C LYS A 134 1.02 4.71 17.68
N VAL A 135 1.30 4.31 16.45
CA VAL A 135 0.58 3.26 15.71
C VAL A 135 1.58 2.17 15.38
N ILE A 136 1.26 0.94 15.79
CA ILE A 136 2.07 -0.26 15.55
C ILE A 136 1.43 -1.04 14.41
N ILE A 137 2.16 -1.24 13.33
CA ILE A 137 1.70 -1.94 12.13
C ILE A 137 1.92 -3.44 12.29
N ASP A 138 0.84 -4.21 12.23
CA ASP A 138 0.88 -5.68 12.25
C ASP A 138 1.09 -6.25 10.84
N ASN A 139 0.31 -5.76 9.87
CA ASN A 139 0.41 -6.14 8.46
C ASN A 139 -0.01 -5.00 7.53
N THR A 140 0.46 -5.04 6.29
CA THR A 140 0.12 -4.07 5.26
C THR A 140 0.09 -4.74 3.89
N ALA A 141 -0.85 -4.32 3.06
CA ALA A 141 -0.93 -4.69 1.66
C ALA A 141 0.05 -3.81 0.85
N GLN A 142 0.80 -4.44 -0.04
CA GLN A 142 1.74 -3.74 -0.91
C GLN A 142 0.99 -3.21 -2.14
N ARG A 143 1.23 -1.94 -2.49
CA ARG A 143 0.63 -1.32 -3.69
C ARG A 143 1.20 -1.88 -4.98
N THR A 144 2.47 -2.30 -4.96
CA THR A 144 3.16 -2.93 -6.07
C THR A 144 3.89 -4.16 -5.55
N PHE A 145 3.82 -5.26 -6.29
CA PHE A 145 4.55 -6.48 -5.94
C PHE A 145 5.73 -6.68 -6.89
N THR A 146 6.89 -6.19 -6.49
CA THR A 146 8.09 -6.21 -7.35
C THR A 146 8.91 -7.48 -7.16
N LYS A 147 9.91 -7.69 -8.02
CA LYS A 147 10.88 -8.79 -7.89
C LYS A 147 11.63 -8.76 -6.55
N GLN A 148 11.86 -7.59 -5.98
CA GLN A 148 12.50 -7.47 -4.66
C GLN A 148 11.62 -8.08 -3.55
N HIS A 149 10.29 -7.91 -3.65
CA HIS A 149 9.36 -8.52 -2.71
C HIS A 149 9.37 -10.05 -2.82
N TRP A 150 9.48 -10.59 -4.04
CA TRP A 150 9.68 -12.03 -4.25
C TRP A 150 10.96 -12.57 -3.61
N ILE A 151 12.06 -11.83 -3.72
CA ILE A 151 13.35 -12.22 -3.11
C ILE A 151 13.22 -12.24 -1.59
N SER A 152 12.68 -11.18 -0.98
CA SER A 152 12.48 -11.12 0.47
C SER A 152 11.53 -12.22 0.97
N LEU A 153 10.49 -12.56 0.20
CA LEU A 153 9.58 -13.67 0.52
C LEU A 153 10.32 -15.01 0.50
N LYS A 154 11.15 -15.25 -0.53
CA LYS A 154 11.95 -16.47 -0.65
C LYS A 154 12.90 -16.62 0.53
N GLU A 155 13.63 -15.57 0.90
CA GLU A 155 14.56 -15.57 2.04
C GLU A 155 13.84 -15.90 3.36
N LYS A 156 12.65 -15.32 3.59
CA LYS A 156 11.83 -15.63 4.77
C LYS A 156 11.40 -17.09 4.80
N LEU A 157 10.97 -17.64 3.66
CA LEU A 157 10.56 -19.05 3.56
C LEU A 157 11.75 -20.00 3.78
N GLU A 158 12.93 -19.67 3.25
CA GLU A 158 14.16 -20.44 3.47
C GLU A 158 14.57 -20.42 4.95
N SER A 159 14.48 -19.26 5.61
CA SER A 159 14.70 -19.13 7.05
C SER A 159 13.71 -19.98 7.85
N TRP A 160 12.42 -19.95 7.53
CA TRP A 160 11.41 -20.77 8.19
C TRP A 160 11.66 -22.26 8.00
N LYS A 161 12.02 -22.68 6.78
CA LYS A 161 12.41 -24.07 6.49
C LYS A 161 13.61 -24.50 7.33
N SER A 162 14.64 -23.66 7.42
CA SER A 162 15.82 -23.94 8.24
C SER A 162 15.45 -24.06 9.72
N ASN A 163 14.67 -23.13 10.26
CA ASN A 163 14.22 -23.15 11.65
C ASN A 163 13.42 -24.41 11.98
N LEU A 164 12.47 -24.80 11.12
CA LEU A 164 11.69 -26.03 11.29
C LEU A 164 12.56 -27.28 11.22
N THR A 165 13.55 -27.31 10.33
CA THR A 165 14.49 -28.44 10.24
C THR A 165 15.32 -28.56 11.51
N THR A 166 15.82 -27.44 12.05
CA THR A 166 16.55 -27.41 13.32
C THR A 166 15.67 -27.91 14.48
N ILE A 167 14.43 -27.44 14.58
CA ILE A 167 13.49 -27.89 15.61
C ILE A 167 13.24 -29.40 15.48
N ASN A 168 13.03 -29.89 14.25
CA ASN A 168 12.79 -31.30 14.00
C ASN A 168 14.00 -32.17 14.42
N ASN A 169 15.21 -31.75 14.08
CA ASN A 169 16.44 -32.45 14.47
C ASN A 169 16.61 -32.49 16.00
N ASN A 170 16.40 -31.35 16.67
CA ASN A 170 16.46 -31.27 18.13
C ASN A 170 15.43 -32.19 18.80
N LEU A 171 14.21 -32.30 18.25
CA LEU A 171 13.19 -33.22 18.76
C LEU A 171 13.60 -34.69 18.57
N HIS A 172 14.18 -35.06 17.43
CA HIS A 172 14.69 -36.42 17.20
C HIS A 172 15.84 -36.78 18.17
N GLU A 173 16.76 -35.86 18.43
CA GLU A 173 17.83 -36.07 19.42
C GLU A 173 17.28 -36.30 20.83
N LEU A 174 16.31 -35.50 21.28
CA LEU A 174 15.68 -35.66 22.59
C LEU A 174 14.94 -36.99 22.74
N LEU A 175 14.32 -37.49 21.68
CA LEU A 175 13.65 -38.80 21.68
C LEU A 175 14.68 -39.95 21.75
N ASN A 176 15.80 -39.84 21.04
CA ASN A 176 16.87 -40.84 21.07
C ASN A 176 17.59 -40.89 22.42
N VAL A 177 17.81 -39.74 23.08
CA VAL A 177 18.42 -39.70 24.43
C VAL A 177 17.53 -40.38 25.48
N LYS A 178 16.20 -40.23 25.39
CA LYS A 178 15.28 -40.92 26.31
C LYS A 178 15.28 -42.44 26.14
N ALA A 179 15.50 -42.95 24.93
CA ALA A 179 15.53 -44.39 24.64
C ALA A 179 16.81 -45.10 25.14
N VAL A 180 17.91 -44.37 25.36
CA VAL A 180 19.19 -44.94 25.84
C VAL A 180 19.29 -44.96 27.38
N THR A 181 18.42 -44.22 28.07
CA THR A 181 18.50 -44.05 29.54
C THR A 181 17.48 -44.92 30.31
N THR A 182 16.79 -45.85 29.64
CA THR A 182 15.87 -46.83 30.24
C THR A 182 16.36 -48.24 29.94
#